data_AF-A0A6J1HZB0-F1
#
_entry.id   AF-A0A6J1HZB0-F1
#
_cell.length_a   1.000
_cell.length_b   1.000
_cell.length_c   1.000
_cell.angle_alpha   90.00
_cell.angle_beta   90.00
_cell.angle_gamma   90.00
#
_symmetry.space_group_name_H-M   'P 1'
#
loop_
_entity.id
_entity.type
_entity.pdbx_description
1 polymer ?
#
loop_
_entity_poly.entity_id
_entity_poly.type
_entity_poly.pdbx_seq_one_letter_code
_entity_poly.pdbx_strand_id
1 'polypeptide(L)'
;MDSFAANSKKSFHIRSNSLPSKPHPVVDEVNEHLCRLKASETTSSSSLCQKLDGLQDLHDCIDKLLVLPLTHQALVDNQSVNDLLEGSLKVLDVCALAKDVLSQMKESVHELESTLRRRRGDDIVGDVQKYLNSRKMIKKTIHKVLKGMERPSSQKSDESLEIVSLLKEAEAVTCNSLESLLSFVAGPKVPSKMSRWSLVSKLVQPKKVATKDEDSNGNEVQMVDAALYSITTHKSGFLVQVEDVQNSLKKLELCIRDIEEDLESLYRHLIKNRVSFLNILNH
;
A
#
# COMPACT_ATOMS: atom_id res chain seq x y z
N MET A 1 37.93 -34.97 -75.74
CA MET A 1 36.61 -34.57 -75.21
C MET A 1 36.86 -34.11 -73.79
N ASP A 2 37.25 -32.84 -73.65
CA ASP A 2 37.52 -32.22 -72.36
C ASP A 2 36.28 -31.43 -71.95
N SER A 3 35.60 -31.89 -70.90
CA SER A 3 34.46 -31.18 -70.31
C SER A 3 34.91 -30.47 -69.04
N PHE A 4 34.95 -29.15 -69.12
CA PHE A 4 35.19 -28.23 -68.02
C PHE A 4 34.13 -28.34 -66.92
N ALA A 5 34.60 -28.27 -65.68
CA ALA A 5 33.78 -28.19 -64.47
C ALA A 5 33.08 -26.82 -64.36
N ALA A 6 31.79 -26.83 -64.02
CA ALA A 6 31.08 -25.65 -63.52
C ALA A 6 30.63 -25.91 -62.09
N ASN A 7 31.39 -25.40 -61.13
CA ASN A 7 31.10 -25.49 -59.71
C ASN A 7 30.05 -24.41 -59.35
N SER A 8 28.80 -24.82 -59.08
CA SER A 8 27.74 -23.90 -58.68
C SER A 8 27.89 -23.51 -57.21
N LYS A 9 28.45 -22.32 -56.95
CA LYS A 9 28.44 -21.70 -55.62
C LYS A 9 27.01 -21.32 -55.27
N LYS A 10 26.33 -22.13 -54.46
CA LYS A 10 25.08 -21.71 -53.80
C LYS A 10 25.43 -20.67 -52.74
N SER A 11 24.97 -19.43 -52.94
CA SER A 11 25.07 -18.37 -51.95
C SER A 11 24.21 -18.72 -50.74
N PHE A 12 24.82 -18.89 -49.57
CA PHE A 12 24.09 -18.95 -48.33
C PHE A 12 23.54 -17.56 -48.03
N HIS A 13 22.21 -17.39 -48.08
CA HIS A 13 21.55 -16.23 -47.53
C HIS A 13 21.74 -16.25 -46.01
N ILE A 14 22.59 -15.36 -45.51
CA ILE A 14 22.63 -15.00 -44.09
C ILE A 14 21.28 -14.36 -43.79
N ARG A 15 20.37 -15.10 -43.12
CA ARG A 15 19.16 -14.52 -42.56
C ARG A 15 19.59 -13.56 -41.45
N SER A 16 19.22 -12.30 -41.59
CA SER A 16 19.41 -11.28 -40.56
C SER A 16 18.74 -11.76 -39.27
N ASN A 17 19.52 -11.94 -38.20
CA ASN A 17 18.95 -12.09 -36.87
C ASN A 17 18.37 -10.73 -36.48
N SER A 18 17.05 -10.59 -36.52
CA SER A 18 16.37 -9.45 -35.90
C SER A 18 16.72 -9.46 -34.42
N LEU A 19 17.49 -8.46 -33.98
CA LEU A 19 17.62 -8.17 -32.56
C LEU A 19 16.21 -8.02 -31.97
N PRO A 20 15.96 -8.47 -30.73
CA PRO A 20 14.67 -8.23 -30.07
C PRO A 20 14.36 -6.73 -30.18
N SER A 21 13.14 -6.37 -30.60
CA SER A 21 12.76 -4.96 -30.64
C SER A 21 12.90 -4.41 -29.23
N LYS A 22 13.61 -3.28 -29.09
CA LYS A 22 13.63 -2.60 -27.79
C LYS A 22 12.19 -2.22 -27.42
N PRO A 23 11.75 -2.54 -26.19
CA PRO A 23 10.46 -2.07 -25.71
C PRO A 23 10.37 -0.55 -25.79
N HIS A 24 9.14 -0.04 -25.84
CA HIS A 24 8.91 1.40 -25.89
C HIS A 24 9.42 2.04 -24.57
N PRO A 25 10.08 3.22 -24.59
CA PRO A 25 10.68 3.80 -23.37
C PRO A 25 9.72 3.95 -22.19
N VAL A 26 8.45 4.25 -22.45
CA VAL A 26 7.39 4.35 -21.42
C VAL A 26 7.08 2.99 -20.78
N VAL A 27 7.14 1.90 -21.54
CA VAL A 27 6.94 0.54 -21.00
C VAL A 27 8.09 0.18 -20.05
N ASP A 28 9.32 0.54 -20.40
CA ASP A 28 10.48 0.37 -19.54
C ASP A 28 10.37 1.19 -18.25
N GLU A 29 9.94 2.45 -18.35
CA GLU A 29 9.71 3.35 -17.20
C GLU A 29 8.70 2.72 -16.23
N VAL A 30 7.53 2.28 -16.72
CA VAL A 30 6.52 1.60 -15.90
C VAL A 30 7.10 0.36 -15.22
N ASN A 31 7.83 -0.49 -15.95
CA ASN A 31 8.43 -1.69 -15.38
C ASN A 31 9.48 -1.38 -14.29
N GLU A 32 10.28 -0.34 -14.47
CA GLU A 32 11.23 0.13 -13.46
C GLU A 32 10.51 0.56 -12.16
N HIS A 33 9.46 1.37 -12.29
CA HIS A 33 8.63 1.77 -11.15
C HIS A 33 8.01 0.57 -10.43
N LEU A 34 7.48 -0.40 -11.18
CA LEU A 34 6.93 -1.64 -10.62
C LEU A 34 7.99 -2.43 -9.85
N CYS A 35 9.17 -2.65 -10.43
CA CYS A 35 10.27 -3.36 -9.77
C CYS A 35 10.68 -2.68 -8.47
N ARG A 36 10.82 -1.35 -8.49
CA ARG A 36 11.19 -0.55 -7.30
C ARG A 36 10.13 -0.66 -6.20
N LEU A 37 8.85 -0.53 -6.54
CA LEU A 37 7.74 -0.62 -5.58
C LEU A 37 7.58 -2.02 -4.98
N LYS A 38 7.81 -3.07 -5.78
CA LYS A 38 7.80 -4.47 -5.32
C LYS A 38 8.94 -4.78 -4.35
N ALA A 39 10.11 -4.18 -4.55
CA ALA A 39 11.26 -4.35 -3.67
C ALA A 39 11.15 -3.53 -2.36
N SER A 40 10.24 -2.57 -2.28
CA SER A 40 10.10 -1.68 -1.13
C SER A 40 9.25 -2.29 -0.01
N GLU A 41 9.86 -2.46 1.17
CA GLU A 41 9.20 -2.89 2.40
C GLU A 41 8.58 -1.71 3.16
N THR A 42 7.35 -1.87 3.66
CA THR A 42 6.64 -0.84 4.44
C THR A 42 6.79 -1.11 5.94
N THR A 43 7.86 -0.60 6.54
CA THR A 43 8.17 -0.80 7.97
C THR A 43 7.87 0.43 8.82
N SER A 44 7.72 1.59 8.19
CA SER A 44 7.58 2.91 8.82
C SER A 44 6.64 3.83 8.03
N SER A 45 6.18 4.91 8.67
CA SER A 45 5.41 5.98 8.03
C SER A 45 6.16 6.61 6.85
N SER A 46 7.46 6.90 7.00
CA SER A 46 8.28 7.46 5.92
C SER A 46 8.43 6.52 4.72
N SER A 47 8.65 5.22 4.96
CA SER A 47 8.66 4.21 3.88
C SER A 47 7.29 4.09 3.18
N LEU A 48 6.21 4.38 3.90
CA LEU A 48 4.86 4.35 3.35
C LEU A 48 4.60 5.57 2.46
N CYS A 49 4.96 6.79 2.88
CA CYS A 49 4.93 8.00 2.05
C CYS A 49 5.76 7.80 0.78
N GLN A 50 7.00 7.32 0.90
CA GLN A 50 7.85 7.01 -0.26
C GLN A 50 7.20 5.99 -1.22
N LYS A 51 6.45 5.03 -0.68
CA LYS A 51 5.71 4.06 -1.50
C LYS A 51 4.52 4.70 -2.20
N LEU A 52 3.78 5.59 -1.52
CA LEU A 52 2.69 6.36 -2.13
C LEU A 52 3.20 7.32 -3.21
N ASP A 53 4.32 8.00 -2.98
CA ASP A 53 5.00 8.83 -3.99
C ASP A 53 5.40 7.99 -5.21
N GLY A 54 6.04 6.84 -4.98
CA GLY A 54 6.41 5.95 -6.07
C GLY A 54 5.21 5.41 -6.87
N LEU A 55 4.03 5.29 -6.23
CA LEU A 55 2.79 4.96 -6.91
C LEU A 55 2.28 6.12 -7.77
N GLN A 56 2.40 7.37 -7.31
CA GLN A 56 2.06 8.53 -8.13
C GLN A 56 2.90 8.53 -9.40
N ASP A 57 4.21 8.35 -9.29
CA ASP A 57 5.10 8.27 -10.46
C ASP A 57 4.69 7.12 -11.41
N LEU A 58 4.39 5.94 -10.84
CA LEU A 58 3.93 4.78 -11.61
C LEU A 58 2.65 5.12 -12.40
N HIS A 59 1.67 5.73 -11.74
CA HIS A 59 0.40 6.05 -12.35
C HIS A 59 0.50 7.18 -13.38
N ASP A 60 1.41 8.14 -13.20
CA ASP A 60 1.79 9.12 -14.22
C ASP A 60 2.39 8.46 -15.46
N CYS A 61 3.26 7.45 -15.27
CA CYS A 61 3.81 6.69 -16.39
C CYS A 61 2.72 5.86 -17.10
N ILE A 62 1.78 5.30 -16.36
CA ILE A 62 0.63 4.61 -16.93
C ILE A 62 -0.25 5.58 -17.72
N ASP A 63 -0.47 6.80 -17.25
CA ASP A 63 -1.21 7.81 -18.01
C ASP A 63 -0.54 8.09 -19.36
N LYS A 64 0.80 8.20 -19.40
CA LYS A 64 1.55 8.32 -20.66
C LYS A 64 1.38 7.07 -21.53
N LEU A 65 1.41 5.87 -20.93
CA LEU A 65 1.26 4.59 -21.62
C LEU A 65 -0.12 4.46 -22.28
N LEU A 66 -1.19 4.87 -21.59
CA LEU A 66 -2.57 4.75 -22.05
C LEU A 66 -2.87 5.58 -23.30
N VAL A 67 -2.12 6.67 -23.53
CA VAL A 67 -2.27 7.53 -24.73
C VAL A 67 -1.59 6.92 -25.96
N LEU A 68 -0.73 5.91 -25.80
CA LEU A 68 0.01 5.33 -26.93
C LEU A 68 -0.90 4.47 -27.83
N PRO A 69 -0.77 4.57 -29.17
CA PRO A 69 -1.55 3.74 -30.10
C PRO A 69 -1.39 2.23 -29.88
N LEU A 70 -0.18 1.80 -29.49
CA LEU A 70 0.11 0.39 -29.15
C LEU A 70 -0.74 -0.11 -27.96
N THR A 71 -1.02 0.75 -26.99
CA THR A 71 -1.85 0.44 -25.84
C THR A 71 -3.32 0.36 -26.23
N HIS A 72 -3.79 1.31 -27.04
CA HIS A 72 -5.14 1.25 -27.61
C HIS A 72 -5.35 -0.05 -28.39
N GLN A 73 -4.43 -0.39 -29.30
CA GLN A 73 -4.52 -1.64 -30.07
C GLN A 73 -4.49 -2.88 -29.18
N ALA A 74 -3.71 -2.87 -28.10
CA ALA A 74 -3.67 -3.96 -27.15
C ALA A 74 -4.95 -4.10 -26.29
N LEU A 75 -5.75 -3.04 -26.17
CA LEU A 75 -6.93 -3.03 -25.32
C LEU A 75 -8.24 -3.21 -26.11
N VAL A 76 -8.38 -2.62 -27.30
CA VAL A 76 -9.63 -2.64 -28.09
C VAL A 76 -10.14 -4.06 -28.41
N ASP A 77 -9.24 -5.00 -28.71
CA ASP A 77 -9.63 -6.37 -29.11
C ASP A 77 -9.71 -7.36 -27.94
N ASN A 78 -9.52 -6.92 -26.69
CA ASN A 78 -9.37 -7.82 -25.55
C ASN A 78 -10.50 -7.68 -24.51
N GLN A 79 -11.07 -8.83 -24.13
CA GLN A 79 -11.95 -8.98 -22.95
C GLN A 79 -11.30 -8.42 -21.66
N SER A 80 -9.97 -8.33 -21.64
CA SER A 80 -9.16 -7.88 -20.50
C SER A 80 -9.39 -6.42 -20.08
N VAL A 81 -9.95 -5.56 -20.95
CA VAL A 81 -10.23 -4.17 -20.54
C VAL A 81 -11.33 -4.09 -19.50
N ASN A 82 -12.34 -4.96 -19.60
CA ASN A 82 -13.38 -5.05 -18.58
C ASN A 82 -12.78 -5.52 -17.24
N ASP A 83 -11.82 -6.45 -17.27
CA ASP A 83 -11.09 -6.87 -16.07
C ASP A 83 -10.28 -5.70 -15.49
N LEU A 84 -9.59 -4.92 -16.33
CA LEU A 84 -8.81 -3.75 -15.91
C LEU A 84 -9.70 -2.62 -15.36
N LEU A 85 -10.89 -2.42 -15.92
CA LEU A 85 -11.87 -1.50 -15.39
C LEU A 85 -12.42 -1.98 -14.04
N GLU A 86 -12.76 -3.25 -13.91
CA GLU A 86 -13.20 -3.81 -12.64
C GLU A 86 -12.08 -3.74 -11.58
N GLY A 87 -10.83 -3.99 -11.99
CA GLY A 87 -9.64 -3.84 -11.17
C GLY A 87 -9.40 -2.42 -10.70
N SER A 88 -9.42 -1.45 -11.61
CA SER A 88 -9.27 -0.02 -11.27
C SER A 88 -10.37 0.49 -10.34
N LEU A 89 -11.60 -0.03 -10.45
CA LEU A 89 -12.67 0.30 -9.51
C LEU A 89 -12.37 -0.22 -8.11
N LYS A 90 -11.90 -1.46 -7.98
CA LYS A 90 -11.49 -2.03 -6.70
C LYS A 90 -10.36 -1.23 -6.05
N VAL A 91 -9.34 -0.83 -6.82
CA VAL A 91 -8.25 0.01 -6.32
C VAL A 91 -8.79 1.34 -5.79
N LEU A 92 -9.72 1.98 -6.52
CA LEU A 92 -10.38 3.21 -6.09
C LEU A 92 -11.20 3.03 -4.81
N ASP A 93 -11.95 1.93 -4.68
CA ASP A 93 -12.73 1.63 -3.48
C ASP A 93 -11.84 1.45 -2.25
N VAL A 94 -10.71 0.75 -2.39
CA VAL A 94 -9.73 0.56 -1.31
C VAL A 94 -9.06 1.88 -0.95
N CYS A 95 -8.72 2.70 -1.95
CA CYS A 95 -8.13 4.02 -1.74
C CYS A 95 -9.11 4.96 -1.02
N ALA A 96 -10.39 4.97 -1.43
CA ALA A 96 -11.45 5.74 -0.77
C ALA A 96 -11.63 5.31 0.70
N LEU A 97 -11.64 4.00 0.97
CA LEU A 97 -11.68 3.49 2.33
C LEU A 97 -10.49 3.96 3.17
N ALA A 98 -9.28 3.92 2.61
CA ALA A 98 -8.07 4.37 3.30
C ALA A 98 -8.19 5.85 3.68
N LYS A 99 -8.71 6.70 2.78
CA LYS A 99 -9.00 8.12 3.05
C LYS A 99 -10.01 8.30 4.18
N ASP A 100 -11.12 7.56 4.13
CA ASP A 100 -12.18 7.65 5.15
C ASP A 100 -11.66 7.23 6.54
N VAL A 101 -10.85 6.18 6.58
CA VAL A 101 -10.23 5.67 7.81
C VAL A 101 -9.23 6.67 8.40
N LEU A 102 -8.38 7.27 7.56
CA LEU A 102 -7.42 8.30 8.00
C LEU A 102 -8.16 9.54 8.52
N SER A 103 -9.21 9.97 7.82
CA SER A 103 -10.04 11.11 8.22
C SER A 103 -10.70 10.87 9.60
N GLN A 104 -11.28 9.68 9.82
CA GLN A 104 -11.84 9.31 11.12
C GLN A 104 -10.77 9.27 12.22
N MET A 105 -9.58 8.77 11.89
CA MET A 105 -8.47 8.72 12.85
C MET A 105 -8.01 10.12 13.23
N LYS A 106 -7.83 11.01 12.25
CA LYS A 106 -7.50 12.42 12.44
C LYS A 106 -8.49 13.15 13.33
N GLU A 107 -9.78 12.98 13.07
CA GLU A 107 -10.85 13.57 13.89
C GLU A 107 -10.74 13.08 15.34
N SER A 108 -10.58 11.77 15.57
CA SER A 108 -10.46 11.22 16.92
C SER A 108 -9.18 11.67 17.65
N VAL A 109 -8.06 11.83 16.93
CA VAL A 109 -6.80 12.36 17.46
C VAL A 109 -6.99 13.81 17.88
N HIS A 110 -7.57 14.64 17.01
CA HIS A 110 -7.81 16.06 17.28
C HIS A 110 -8.78 16.27 18.44
N GLU A 111 -9.86 15.49 18.54
CA GLU A 111 -10.78 15.54 19.68
C GLU A 111 -10.07 15.21 21.00
N LEU A 112 -9.27 14.15 21.02
CA LEU A 112 -8.53 13.74 22.20
C LEU A 112 -7.47 14.77 22.60
N GLU A 113 -6.68 15.29 21.65
CA GLU A 113 -5.68 16.32 21.94
C GLU A 113 -6.33 17.60 22.50
N SER A 114 -7.43 18.01 21.88
CA SER A 114 -8.22 19.18 22.31
C SER A 114 -8.73 19.03 23.76
N THR A 115 -9.19 17.83 24.15
CA THR A 115 -9.64 17.57 25.53
C THR A 115 -8.47 17.55 26.53
N LEU A 116 -7.36 16.92 26.17
CA LEU A 116 -6.14 16.90 26.98
C LEU A 116 -5.54 18.30 27.18
N ARG A 117 -5.69 19.21 26.22
CA ARG A 117 -5.24 20.61 26.35
C ARG A 117 -6.14 21.45 27.27
N ARG A 118 -7.45 21.16 27.32
CA ARG A 118 -8.45 22.00 28.01
C ARG A 118 -8.81 21.52 29.41
N ARG A 119 -8.73 20.21 29.71
CA ARG A 119 -9.20 19.62 30.97
C ARG A 119 -8.06 19.03 31.80
N ARG A 120 -8.26 18.93 33.12
CA ARG A 120 -7.37 18.20 34.05
C ARG A 120 -8.22 17.34 34.99
N GLY A 121 -7.79 16.10 35.25
CA GLY A 121 -8.44 15.19 36.20
C GLY A 121 -9.39 14.17 35.55
N ASP A 122 -10.41 13.75 36.30
CA ASP A 122 -11.31 12.62 35.96
C ASP A 122 -12.07 12.78 34.64
N ASP A 123 -12.27 14.02 34.17
CA ASP A 123 -12.96 14.31 32.90
C ASP A 123 -12.24 13.75 31.65
N ILE A 124 -10.94 13.42 31.75
CA ILE A 124 -10.13 12.91 30.62
C ILE A 124 -10.44 11.43 30.34
N VAL A 125 -10.83 10.66 31.36
CA VAL A 125 -11.02 9.19 31.23
C VAL A 125 -12.10 8.85 30.21
N GLY A 126 -13.19 9.62 30.22
CA GLY A 126 -14.30 9.43 29.26
C GLY A 126 -13.86 9.66 27.81
N ASP A 127 -13.05 10.70 27.57
CA ASP A 127 -12.59 11.05 26.22
C ASP A 127 -11.50 10.08 25.71
N VAL A 128 -10.62 9.59 26.59
CA VAL A 128 -9.72 8.47 26.28
C VAL A 128 -10.51 7.23 25.87
N GLN A 129 -11.58 6.89 26.59
CA GLN A 129 -12.42 5.74 26.25
C GLN A 129 -13.14 5.92 24.90
N LYS A 130 -13.57 7.14 24.56
CA LYS A 130 -14.15 7.45 23.24
C LYS A 130 -13.13 7.22 22.13
N TYR A 131 -11.90 7.73 22.27
CA TYR A 131 -10.83 7.47 21.30
C TYR A 131 -10.57 5.98 21.11
N LEU A 132 -10.43 5.22 22.22
CA LEU A 132 -10.20 3.77 22.15
C LEU A 132 -11.34 3.02 21.45
N ASN A 133 -12.59 3.47 21.63
CA ASN A 133 -13.75 2.92 20.94
C ASN A 133 -13.70 3.24 19.43
N SER A 134 -13.41 4.49 19.04
CA SER A 134 -13.21 4.88 17.64
C SER A 134 -12.10 4.05 16.99
N ARG A 135 -10.94 3.97 17.64
CA ARG A 135 -9.79 3.15 17.24
C ARG A 135 -10.17 1.69 17.03
N LYS A 136 -10.97 1.10 17.92
CA LYS A 136 -11.48 -0.27 17.79
C LYS A 136 -12.40 -0.44 16.59
N MET A 137 -13.23 0.55 16.27
CA MET A 137 -14.11 0.51 15.10
C MET A 137 -13.33 0.64 13.80
N ILE A 138 -12.37 1.56 13.73
CA ILE A 138 -11.42 1.69 12.60
C ILE A 138 -10.73 0.35 12.34
N LYS A 139 -10.13 -0.27 13.37
CA LYS A 139 -9.48 -1.59 13.25
C LYS A 139 -10.46 -2.63 12.68
N LYS A 140 -11.69 -2.70 13.19
CA LYS A 140 -12.69 -3.66 12.70
C LYS A 140 -13.04 -3.45 11.23
N THR A 141 -13.24 -2.21 10.81
CA THR A 141 -13.56 -1.86 9.41
C THR A 141 -12.43 -2.31 8.49
N ILE A 142 -11.18 -1.98 8.82
CA ILE A 142 -10.00 -2.39 8.05
C ILE A 142 -9.92 -3.91 7.93
N HIS A 143 -9.98 -4.63 9.06
CA HIS A 143 -9.88 -6.10 9.05
C HIS A 143 -11.00 -6.77 8.25
N LYS A 144 -12.22 -6.20 8.27
CA LYS A 144 -13.34 -6.72 7.48
C LYS A 144 -13.04 -6.63 5.99
N VAL A 145 -12.46 -5.53 5.55
CA VAL A 145 -12.13 -5.30 4.13
C VAL A 145 -10.95 -6.16 3.71
N LEU A 146 -9.84 -6.14 4.46
CA LEU A 146 -8.66 -6.97 4.15
C LEU A 146 -9.02 -8.46 4.07
N LYS A 147 -9.91 -8.96 4.94
CA LYS A 147 -10.39 -10.35 4.87
C LYS A 147 -11.25 -10.62 3.63
N GLY A 148 -12.00 -9.64 3.15
CA GLY A 148 -12.79 -9.76 1.91
C GLY A 148 -11.93 -9.73 0.64
N MET A 149 -10.71 -9.21 0.74
CA MET A 149 -9.75 -9.08 -0.36
C MET A 149 -8.91 -10.35 -0.58
N GLU A 150 -8.80 -11.23 0.42
CA GLU A 150 -8.20 -12.58 0.30
C GLU A 150 -9.00 -13.45 -0.68
N ARG A 151 -8.81 -13.25 -1.99
CA ARG A 151 -9.36 -14.12 -3.04
C ARG A 151 -8.32 -15.17 -3.47
N PRO A 152 -8.76 -16.39 -3.83
CA PRO A 152 -7.89 -17.35 -4.48
C PRO A 152 -7.42 -16.76 -5.82
N SER A 153 -6.10 -16.73 -6.01
CA SER A 153 -5.46 -16.28 -7.25
C SER A 153 -6.14 -16.94 -8.46
N SER A 154 -6.89 -16.17 -9.26
CA SER A 154 -7.42 -16.73 -10.50
C SER A 154 -6.27 -16.98 -11.47
N GLN A 155 -6.38 -18.10 -12.16
CA GLN A 155 -5.40 -18.74 -13.02
C GLN A 155 -4.68 -17.78 -13.97
N LYS A 156 -3.39 -18.06 -14.20
CA LYS A 156 -2.62 -17.51 -15.30
C LYS A 156 -3.41 -17.71 -16.59
N SER A 157 -3.93 -16.63 -17.16
CA SER A 157 -4.38 -16.63 -18.54
C SER A 157 -3.15 -16.70 -19.42
N ASP A 158 -3.10 -17.78 -20.19
CA ASP A 158 -2.22 -17.99 -21.33
C ASP A 158 -2.28 -16.76 -22.26
N GLU A 159 -1.11 -16.29 -22.70
CA GLU A 159 -0.92 -15.27 -23.74
C GLU A 159 -1.64 -13.91 -23.57
N SER A 160 -1.61 -13.30 -22.38
CA SER A 160 -1.98 -11.88 -22.25
C SER A 160 -0.92 -10.96 -22.85
N LEU A 161 -1.31 -10.00 -23.70
CA LEU A 161 -0.42 -8.98 -24.26
C LEU A 161 0.41 -8.30 -23.15
N GLU A 162 1.69 -8.04 -23.42
CA GLU A 162 2.66 -7.50 -22.46
C GLU A 162 2.15 -6.23 -21.74
N ILE A 163 1.39 -5.39 -22.43
CA ILE A 163 0.81 -4.17 -21.85
C ILE A 163 -0.31 -4.49 -20.85
N VAL A 164 -1.16 -5.48 -21.15
CA VAL A 164 -2.25 -5.89 -20.27
C VAL A 164 -1.68 -6.50 -18.99
N SER A 165 -0.64 -7.33 -19.09
CA SER A 165 0.02 -7.90 -17.91
C SER A 165 0.70 -6.83 -17.06
N LEU A 166 1.34 -5.84 -17.68
CA LEU A 166 1.94 -4.70 -16.99
C LEU A 166 0.90 -3.87 -16.23
N LEU A 167 -0.26 -3.60 -16.83
CA LEU A 167 -1.35 -2.87 -16.19
C LEU A 167 -1.99 -3.65 -15.04
N LYS A 168 -2.19 -4.97 -15.20
CA LYS A 168 -2.65 -5.86 -14.10
C LYS A 168 -1.64 -5.92 -12.96
N GLU A 169 -0.35 -5.88 -13.28
CA GLU A 169 0.69 -5.85 -12.26
C GLU A 169 0.71 -4.51 -11.51
N ALA A 170 0.53 -3.39 -12.20
CA ALA A 170 0.36 -2.08 -11.57
C ALA A 170 -0.84 -2.05 -10.64
N GLU A 171 -1.99 -2.55 -11.06
CA GLU A 171 -3.16 -2.71 -10.19
C GLU A 171 -2.82 -3.48 -8.91
N ALA A 172 -2.15 -4.62 -9.04
CA ALA A 172 -1.77 -5.45 -7.89
C ALA A 172 -0.79 -4.73 -6.94
N VAL A 173 0.22 -4.05 -7.48
CA VAL A 173 1.20 -3.28 -6.69
C VAL A 173 0.52 -2.12 -5.94
N THR A 174 -0.39 -1.40 -6.59
CA THR A 174 -1.15 -0.33 -5.96
C THR A 174 -2.06 -0.86 -4.86
N CYS A 175 -2.82 -1.93 -5.12
CA CYS A 175 -3.63 -2.62 -4.11
C CYS A 175 -2.79 -3.04 -2.89
N ASN A 176 -1.68 -3.76 -3.11
CA ASN A 176 -0.81 -4.22 -2.02
C ASN A 176 -0.25 -3.07 -1.16
N SER A 177 0.03 -1.93 -1.79
CA SER A 177 0.52 -0.74 -1.09
C SER A 177 -0.58 -0.08 -0.24
N LEU A 178 -1.81 0.00 -0.76
CA LEU A 178 -2.96 0.46 0.00
C LEU A 178 -3.31 -0.49 1.14
N GLU A 179 -3.21 -1.81 0.93
CA GLU A 179 -3.35 -2.81 1.99
C GLU A 179 -2.28 -2.65 3.08
N SER A 180 -1.05 -2.32 2.69
CA SER A 180 0.05 -2.04 3.62
C SER A 180 -0.25 -0.79 4.46
N LEU A 181 -0.78 0.27 3.84
CA LEU A 181 -1.27 1.47 4.55
C LEU A 181 -2.39 1.12 5.54
N LEU A 182 -3.40 0.39 5.09
CA LEU A 182 -4.50 -0.03 5.95
C LEU A 182 -4.00 -0.90 7.12
N SER A 183 -3.03 -1.78 6.88
CA SER A 183 -2.39 -2.61 7.90
C SER A 183 -1.57 -1.78 8.89
N PHE A 184 -0.83 -0.78 8.40
CA PHE A 184 -0.11 0.20 9.22
C PHE A 184 -1.09 0.91 10.18
N VAL A 185 -2.22 1.39 9.65
CA VAL A 185 -3.27 2.04 10.43
C VAL A 185 -3.91 1.06 11.41
N ALA A 186 -4.25 -0.16 11.02
CA ALA A 186 -4.85 -1.15 11.91
C ALA A 186 -3.91 -1.57 13.06
N GLY A 187 -2.60 -1.47 12.84
CA GLY A 187 -1.59 -2.01 13.73
C GLY A 187 -1.57 -3.55 13.70
N PRO A 188 -0.70 -4.18 14.50
CA PRO A 188 -0.59 -5.63 14.55
C PRO A 188 -1.94 -6.21 14.97
N LYS A 189 -2.31 -7.35 14.39
CA LYS A 189 -3.44 -8.15 14.89
C LYS A 189 -3.16 -8.45 16.37
N VAL A 190 -3.78 -7.71 17.29
CA VAL A 190 -3.85 -8.14 18.68
C VAL A 190 -4.66 -9.44 18.63
N PRO A 191 -4.07 -10.61 18.96
CA PRO A 191 -4.81 -11.86 18.91
C PRO A 191 -6.01 -11.71 19.85
N SER A 192 -7.20 -11.63 19.26
CA SER A 192 -8.44 -11.67 20.01
C SER A 192 -8.50 -13.06 20.63
N LYS A 193 -8.31 -13.12 21.96
CA LYS A 193 -8.03 -14.29 22.80
C LYS A 193 -6.52 -14.58 22.92
N MET A 194 -5.91 -14.00 23.95
CA MET A 194 -5.01 -14.81 24.77
C MET A 194 -5.85 -16.00 25.26
N SER A 195 -5.79 -17.11 24.53
CA SER A 195 -6.19 -18.40 25.08
C SER A 195 -5.39 -18.58 26.38
N ARG A 196 -6.07 -18.92 27.47
CA ARG A 196 -5.53 -19.11 28.83
C ARG A 196 -4.40 -20.16 28.94
N TRP A 197 -3.86 -20.64 27.83
CA TRP A 197 -2.79 -21.62 27.71
C TRP A 197 -1.46 -21.07 27.20
N SER A 198 -1.36 -19.81 26.75
CA SER A 198 -0.07 -19.25 26.31
C SER A 198 0.88 -18.88 27.46
N LEU A 199 0.55 -19.20 28.72
CA LEU A 199 1.36 -18.91 29.91
C LEU A 199 2.26 -20.08 30.37
N VAL A 200 2.33 -21.20 29.64
CA VAL A 200 3.14 -22.37 30.06
C VAL A 200 4.39 -22.60 29.19
N SER A 201 4.80 -21.64 28.34
CA SER A 201 6.04 -21.78 27.54
C SER A 201 7.08 -20.69 27.78
N LYS A 202 7.34 -20.34 29.05
CA LYS A 202 8.51 -19.52 29.43
C LYS A 202 9.25 -20.06 30.63
N LEU A 203 9.60 -21.35 30.59
CA LEU A 203 10.66 -21.90 31.41
C LEU A 203 11.77 -22.40 30.49
N VAL A 204 12.59 -21.47 30.02
CA VAL A 204 14.05 -21.52 29.77
C VAL A 204 14.36 -20.22 29.01
N GLN A 205 14.93 -19.23 29.70
CA GLN A 205 15.60 -18.09 29.10
C GLN A 205 17.06 -18.18 29.53
N PRO A 206 18.05 -18.24 28.62
CA PRO A 206 19.42 -17.94 28.99
C PRO A 206 19.51 -16.42 29.23
N LYS A 207 20.07 -16.09 30.39
CA LYS A 207 20.37 -14.76 30.89
C LYS A 207 21.12 -13.94 29.81
N LYS A 208 20.44 -13.02 29.13
CA LYS A 208 21.10 -12.03 28.26
C LYS A 208 21.11 -10.68 28.96
N VAL A 209 22.31 -10.12 29.01
CA VAL A 209 22.73 -8.89 29.66
C VAL A 209 21.95 -7.70 29.12
N ALA A 210 21.66 -6.74 30.00
CA ALA A 210 21.01 -5.47 29.67
C ALA A 210 21.86 -4.67 28.67
N THR A 211 21.49 -4.74 27.39
CA THR A 211 21.67 -3.63 26.45
C THR A 211 20.42 -2.78 26.50
N LYS A 212 20.59 -1.46 26.62
CA LYS A 212 19.54 -0.49 26.33
C LYS A 212 19.22 -0.64 24.84
N ASP A 213 18.21 -1.44 24.53
CA ASP A 213 17.65 -1.48 23.18
C ASP A 213 16.77 -0.23 23.03
N GLU A 214 17.31 0.79 22.35
CA GLU A 214 16.56 1.96 21.87
C GLU A 214 15.73 1.65 20.60
N ASP A 215 15.69 0.40 20.14
CA ASP A 215 15.07 -0.01 18.87
C ASP A 215 13.81 -0.88 19.03
N SER A 216 12.94 -0.53 20.00
CA SER A 216 11.56 -1.04 20.04
C SER A 216 10.56 0.07 19.73
N ASN A 217 10.85 0.95 18.77
CA ASN A 217 9.92 2.02 18.44
C ASN A 217 8.84 1.49 17.48
N GLY A 218 7.67 1.13 18.02
CA GLY A 218 6.48 0.83 17.22
C GLY A 218 6.07 2.03 16.35
N ASN A 219 5.21 1.80 15.35
CA ASN A 219 4.71 2.91 14.52
C ASN A 219 3.92 3.94 15.36
N GLU A 220 3.71 5.15 14.83
CA GLU A 220 3.10 6.27 15.55
C GLU A 220 1.73 5.90 16.14
N VAL A 221 0.98 5.05 15.44
CA VAL A 221 -0.31 4.55 15.92
C VAL A 221 -0.16 3.63 17.13
N GLN A 222 0.85 2.74 17.12
CA GLN A 222 1.18 1.86 18.23
C GLN A 222 1.73 2.65 19.43
N MET A 223 2.47 3.73 19.20
CA MET A 223 2.96 4.61 20.26
C MET A 223 1.79 5.23 21.03
N VAL A 224 0.80 5.75 20.32
CA VAL A 224 -0.43 6.29 20.93
C VAL A 224 -1.21 5.20 21.66
N ASP A 225 -1.41 4.03 21.04
CA ASP A 225 -2.10 2.90 21.65
C ASP A 225 -1.40 2.47 22.97
N ALA A 226 -0.07 2.43 23.01
CA ALA A 226 0.72 2.08 24.20
C ALA A 226 0.66 3.15 25.29
N ALA A 227 0.78 4.43 24.93
CA ALA A 227 0.72 5.54 25.87
C ALA A 227 -0.67 5.62 26.55
N LEU A 228 -1.75 5.44 25.80
CA LEU A 228 -3.11 5.40 26.35
C LEU A 228 -3.35 4.17 27.23
N TYR A 229 -2.78 3.01 26.87
CA TYR A 229 -2.86 1.82 27.72
C TYR A 229 -2.18 2.04 29.08
N SER A 230 -1.05 2.75 29.12
CA SER A 230 -0.36 3.11 30.36
C SER A 230 -1.25 3.96 31.28
N ILE A 231 -1.92 4.99 30.73
CA ILE A 231 -2.86 5.85 31.49
C ILE A 231 -4.01 5.05 32.09
N THR A 232 -4.57 4.09 31.34
CA THR A 232 -5.71 3.31 31.81
C THR A 232 -5.35 2.26 32.87
N THR A 233 -4.09 1.84 32.95
CA THR A 233 -3.63 0.77 33.86
C THR A 233 -2.92 1.29 35.12
N HIS A 234 -2.17 2.40 35.02
CA HIS A 234 -1.37 2.93 36.13
C HIS A 234 -1.85 4.33 36.54
N LYS A 235 -2.71 4.41 37.57
CA LYS A 235 -3.23 5.70 38.09
C LYS A 235 -2.16 6.60 38.75
N SER A 236 -1.00 6.06 39.14
CA SER A 236 0.09 6.85 39.73
C SER A 236 0.96 7.49 38.63
N GLY A 237 1.11 8.82 38.66
CA GLY A 237 1.94 9.54 37.67
C GLY A 237 1.18 10.08 36.45
N PHE A 238 -0.14 10.27 36.58
CA PHE A 238 -1.06 10.72 35.52
C PHE A 238 -0.55 11.93 34.71
N LEU A 239 0.05 12.94 35.36
CA LEU A 239 0.53 14.15 34.66
C LEU A 239 1.67 13.86 33.67
N VAL A 240 2.62 13.00 34.03
CA VAL A 240 3.75 12.63 33.16
C VAL A 240 3.23 11.81 31.97
N GLN A 241 2.29 10.90 32.22
CA GLN A 241 1.69 10.07 31.17
C GLN A 241 0.85 10.87 30.16
N VAL A 242 0.21 11.97 30.60
CA VAL A 242 -0.56 12.86 29.71
C VAL A 242 0.36 13.60 28.72
N GLU A 243 1.54 14.03 29.16
CA GLU A 243 2.52 14.69 28.28
C GLU A 243 3.05 13.72 27.21
N ASP A 244 3.34 12.46 27.60
CA ASP A 244 3.75 11.41 26.67
C ASP A 244 2.67 11.10 25.62
N VAL A 245 1.40 11.08 26.03
CA VAL A 245 0.26 10.91 25.12
C VAL A 245 0.15 12.08 24.16
N GLN A 246 0.24 13.33 24.65
CA GLN A 246 0.18 14.52 23.79
C GLN A 246 1.29 14.52 22.75
N ASN A 247 2.52 14.16 23.13
CA ASN A 247 3.65 14.07 22.20
C ASN A 247 3.43 12.98 21.15
N SER A 248 2.87 11.84 21.55
CA SER A 248 2.56 10.74 20.63
C SER A 248 1.42 11.10 19.67
N LEU A 249 0.37 11.79 20.16
CA LEU A 249 -0.76 12.26 19.34
C LEU A 249 -0.30 13.26 18.28
N LYS A 250 0.58 14.21 18.62
CA LYS A 250 1.14 15.17 17.66
C LYS A 250 1.94 14.49 16.56
N LYS A 251 2.80 13.52 16.91
CA LYS A 251 3.54 12.72 15.91
C LYS A 251 2.58 11.99 14.98
N LEU A 252 1.52 11.42 15.55
CA LEU A 252 0.52 10.72 14.77
C LEU A 252 -0.27 11.66 13.85
N GLU A 253 -0.65 12.85 14.31
CA GLU A 253 -1.35 13.85 13.49
C GLU A 253 -0.52 14.28 12.29
N LEU A 254 0.78 14.55 12.48
CA LEU A 254 1.69 14.88 11.38
C LEU A 254 1.78 13.73 10.37
N CYS A 255 1.97 12.50 10.87
CA CYS A 255 2.00 11.30 10.04
C CYS A 255 0.70 11.10 9.23
N ILE A 256 -0.46 11.30 9.85
CA ILE A 256 -1.75 11.19 9.15
C ILE A 256 -1.86 12.25 8.05
N ARG A 257 -1.48 13.51 8.34
CA ARG A 257 -1.55 14.59 7.36
C ARG A 257 -0.69 14.29 6.12
N ASP A 258 0.56 13.90 6.34
CA ASP A 258 1.49 13.64 5.24
C ASP A 258 0.95 12.48 4.36
N ILE A 259 0.45 11.39 4.97
CA ILE A 259 -0.18 10.28 4.26
C ILE A 259 -1.46 10.71 3.52
N GLU A 260 -2.32 11.55 4.12
CA GLU A 260 -3.56 12.02 3.51
C GLU A 260 -3.30 12.84 2.24
N GLU A 261 -2.27 13.68 2.23
CA GLU A 261 -1.86 14.47 1.07
C GLU A 261 -1.42 13.57 -0.09
N ASP A 262 -0.54 12.61 0.17
CA ASP A 262 -0.05 11.66 -0.82
C ASP A 262 -1.20 10.78 -1.37
N LEU A 263 -2.10 10.35 -0.49
CA LEU A 263 -3.24 9.51 -0.86
C LEU A 263 -4.28 10.26 -1.69
N GLU A 264 -4.53 11.53 -1.40
CA GLU A 264 -5.39 12.40 -2.20
C GLU A 264 -4.82 12.59 -3.62
N SER A 265 -3.51 12.79 -3.73
CA SER A 265 -2.83 12.86 -5.03
C SER A 265 -2.95 11.54 -5.80
N LEU A 266 -2.64 10.41 -5.16
CA LEU A 266 -2.79 9.08 -5.77
C LEU A 266 -4.23 8.83 -6.25
N TYR A 267 -5.24 9.17 -5.44
CA TYR A 267 -6.65 9.01 -5.79
C TYR A 267 -7.01 9.76 -7.09
N ARG A 268 -6.47 10.96 -7.30
CA ARG A 268 -6.69 11.74 -8.54
C ARG A 268 -6.08 11.06 -9.76
N HIS A 269 -4.86 10.53 -9.64
CA HIS A 269 -4.23 9.75 -10.71
C HIS A 269 -5.05 8.50 -11.04
N LEU A 270 -5.53 7.77 -10.03
CA LEU A 270 -6.37 6.58 -10.25
C LEU A 270 -7.68 6.90 -10.99
N ILE A 271 -8.33 8.02 -10.67
CA ILE A 271 -9.51 8.48 -11.43
C ILE A 271 -9.14 8.78 -12.88
N LYS A 272 -8.02 9.49 -13.11
CA LYS A 272 -7.56 9.84 -14.45
C LYS A 272 -7.25 8.60 -15.29
N ASN A 273 -6.52 7.62 -14.74
CA ASN A 273 -6.25 6.35 -15.42
C ASN A 273 -7.55 5.62 -15.77
N ARG A 274 -8.53 5.60 -14.85
CA ARG A 274 -9.84 4.99 -15.10
C ARG A 274 -10.61 5.68 -16.23
N VAL A 275 -10.61 7.01 -16.25
CA VAL A 275 -11.23 7.79 -17.34
C VAL A 275 -10.55 7.47 -18.66
N SER A 276 -9.21 7.37 -18.69
CA SER A 276 -8.46 6.96 -19.87
C SER A 276 -8.88 5.57 -20.37
N PHE A 277 -9.03 4.57 -19.47
CA PHE A 277 -9.56 3.25 -19.85
C PHE A 277 -10.96 3.32 -20.47
N LEU A 278 -11.86 4.11 -19.87
CA LEU A 278 -13.23 4.27 -20.38
C LEU A 278 -13.23 4.94 -21.77
N ASN A 279 -12.34 5.90 -22.00
CA ASN A 279 -12.22 6.56 -23.29
C ASN A 279 -11.70 5.62 -24.37
N ILE A 280 -10.79 4.70 -24.04
CA ILE A 280 -10.27 3.68 -24.97
C ILE A 280 -11.39 2.73 -25.44
N LEU A 281 -12.40 2.45 -24.61
CA LEU A 281 -13.53 1.58 -24.98
C LEU A 281 -14.61 2.28 -25.82
N ASN A 282 -14.71 3.60 -25.70
CA ASN A 282 -15.75 4.38 -26.37
C ASN A 282 -15.35 4.85 -27.78
N HIS A 283 -14.11 4.57 -28.21
CA HIS A 283 -13.52 5.00 -29.48
C HIS A 283 -12.86 3.84 -30.22
#